data_AF-A0A5E4PEN9-F1
#
_entry.id   AF-A0A5E4PEN9-F1
#
_cell.length_a   1.000
_cell.length_b   1.000
_cell.length_c   1.000
_cell.angle_alpha   90.00
_cell.angle_beta   90.00
_cell.angle_gamma   90.00
#
_symmetry.space_group_name_H-M   'P 1'
#
loop_
_entity.id
_entity.type
_entity.pdbx_description
1 polymer ?
#
loop_
_entity_poly.entity_id
_entity_poly.type
_entity_poly.pdbx_seq_one_letter_code
_entity_poly.pdbx_strand_id
1 'polypeptide(L)'
;MNKFIATALISFLTAAAFANSLPVSQPGNLYYHLTFPVRIDEKTESIRLDANYTDLIMSNFVAGALYSYLLHQEYPSLQLDEAYISGSLFAQLLQENLQTSDYQASTPWINPNPDIRKMLLAPGQGGPYQLNDYSKRLEHKIGMINFAVLQKSLGYAIEDQDSGVQTRKTGPASLDDKYFGPLAAAYFQFNDMLRIQSINQDPWGPSAQYFSACLKALESSENNFLDMILNATYNAGPWADITKTYIEICANSQNPAYAQKIRHINDYQLGDSAYQQSVGTHESTGSTFILYPRQIRFYLDQLYNNETGLNTHHSIPFALEPLKQVFASSLSTLAYVNKNGAYEFISAQDARQAFESARESLHLSVNQALDLGNAQERKLIFSLLQTAIRNLSLALNINFAEVTERNLNS
;
A
#
# COMPACT_ATOMS: atom_id res chain seq x y z
N MET A 1 -70.06 34.87 -38.95
CA MET A 1 -68.91 34.43 -39.79
C MET A 1 -67.70 34.30 -38.90
N ASN A 2 -67.14 33.08 -38.90
CA ASN A 2 -65.95 32.55 -38.23
C ASN A 2 -64.83 33.54 -37.84
N LYS A 3 -64.26 33.35 -36.64
CA LYS A 3 -62.90 32.78 -36.48
C LYS A 3 -62.62 32.36 -35.03
N PHE A 4 -62.33 31.07 -34.87
CA PHE A 4 -61.60 30.45 -33.76
C PHE A 4 -60.22 31.09 -33.59
N ILE A 5 -59.71 31.25 -32.35
CA ILE A 5 -58.32 30.91 -31.97
C ILE A 5 -58.27 30.38 -30.52
N ALA A 6 -57.47 29.33 -30.40
CA ALA A 6 -57.16 28.40 -29.33
C ALA A 6 -56.77 28.94 -27.93
N THR A 7 -57.16 28.12 -26.97
CA THR A 7 -56.68 27.93 -25.59
C THR A 7 -55.15 27.76 -25.51
N ALA A 8 -54.52 28.40 -24.52
CA ALA A 8 -53.23 27.98 -24.00
C ALA A 8 -53.36 27.74 -22.48
N LEU A 9 -53.31 26.47 -22.08
CA LEU A 9 -53.06 26.06 -20.70
C LEU A 9 -51.63 26.47 -20.33
N ILE A 10 -51.49 27.30 -19.29
CA ILE A 10 -50.21 27.49 -18.62
C ILE A 10 -50.15 26.46 -17.48
N SER A 11 -49.48 25.34 -17.75
CA SER A 11 -49.05 24.40 -16.73
C SER A 11 -47.90 25.02 -15.93
N PHE A 12 -48.17 25.40 -14.68
CA PHE A 12 -47.12 25.68 -13.70
C PHE A 12 -46.50 24.35 -13.26
N LEU A 13 -45.43 23.93 -13.93
CA LEU A 13 -44.52 22.91 -13.42
C LEU A 13 -43.45 23.60 -12.57
N THR A 14 -43.52 23.35 -11.27
CA THR A 14 -42.49 23.68 -10.28
C THR A 14 -41.20 22.94 -10.62
N ALA A 15 -40.20 23.63 -11.16
CA ALA A 15 -38.84 23.14 -11.17
C ALA A 15 -38.26 23.28 -9.76
N ALA A 16 -38.37 22.22 -8.96
CA ALA A 16 -37.49 22.06 -7.80
C ALA A 16 -36.07 21.88 -8.33
N ALA A 17 -35.29 22.96 -8.30
CA ALA A 17 -33.85 22.90 -8.51
C ALA A 17 -33.23 22.19 -7.31
N PHE A 18 -33.15 20.86 -7.36
CA PHE A 18 -32.20 20.12 -6.54
C PHE A 18 -30.81 20.39 -7.14
N ALA A 19 -30.20 21.49 -6.75
CA ALA A 19 -28.75 21.58 -6.81
C ALA A 19 -28.24 20.52 -5.84
N ASN A 20 -27.89 19.34 -6.34
CA ASN A 20 -27.05 18.39 -5.61
C ASN A 20 -25.72 19.10 -5.38
N SER A 21 -25.61 19.84 -4.28
CA SER A 21 -24.31 20.29 -3.79
C SER A 21 -23.50 19.03 -3.54
N LEU A 22 -22.37 18.88 -4.23
CA LEU A 22 -21.43 17.80 -3.98
C LEU A 22 -21.12 17.74 -2.47
N PRO A 23 -20.96 16.53 -1.88
CA PRO A 23 -20.64 16.42 -0.47
C PRO A 23 -19.36 17.22 -0.17
N VAL A 24 -19.41 18.06 0.86
CA VAL A 24 -18.25 18.84 1.32
C VAL A 24 -17.40 17.95 2.21
N SER A 25 -16.08 17.97 2.02
CA SER A 25 -15.14 17.23 2.86
C SER A 25 -15.25 17.67 4.32
N GLN A 26 -15.17 16.71 5.24
CA GLN A 26 -15.23 16.91 6.69
C GLN A 26 -13.88 16.60 7.34
N PRO A 27 -13.38 17.46 8.26
CA PRO A 27 -12.19 17.17 9.05
C PRO A 27 -12.32 15.85 9.81
N GLY A 28 -11.23 15.10 9.92
CA GLY A 28 -11.23 13.80 10.59
C GLY A 28 -11.73 12.63 9.74
N ASN A 29 -12.22 12.87 8.52
CA ASN A 29 -12.57 11.80 7.57
C ASN A 29 -11.53 11.65 6.46
N LEU A 30 -11.04 10.44 6.25
CA LEU A 30 -10.22 10.09 5.11
C LEU A 30 -11.14 9.59 3.98
N TYR A 31 -11.03 10.18 2.79
CA TYR A 31 -11.84 9.79 1.63
C TYR A 31 -11.03 8.86 0.71
N TYR A 32 -11.67 7.84 0.15
CA TYR A 32 -11.05 6.89 -0.77
C TYR A 32 -12.01 6.49 -1.92
N HIS A 33 -11.47 5.87 -2.97
CA HIS A 33 -12.12 5.61 -4.26
C HIS A 33 -12.58 6.87 -5.00
N LEU A 34 -11.80 7.95 -4.92
CA LEU A 34 -12.07 9.20 -5.60
C LEU A 34 -11.75 9.13 -7.10
N THR A 35 -12.40 10.00 -7.86
CA THR A 35 -12.05 10.27 -9.26
C THR A 35 -11.25 11.56 -9.36
N PHE A 36 -10.50 11.72 -10.47
CA PHE A 36 -9.75 12.95 -10.77
C PHE A 36 -10.42 13.74 -11.93
N PRO A 37 -10.36 15.09 -11.99
CA PRO A 37 -9.87 16.00 -10.95
C PRO A 37 -10.57 15.76 -9.63
N VAL A 38 -9.83 15.92 -8.52
CA VAL A 38 -10.28 15.47 -7.21
C VAL A 38 -11.63 16.05 -6.86
N ARG A 39 -12.57 15.16 -6.53
CA ARG A 39 -13.93 15.48 -6.11
C ARG A 39 -14.49 14.34 -5.28
N ILE A 40 -15.34 14.70 -4.33
CA ILE A 40 -16.19 13.74 -3.62
C ILE A 40 -17.47 13.58 -4.44
N ASP A 41 -17.78 12.34 -4.81
CA ASP A 41 -19.01 11.96 -5.50
C ASP A 41 -19.75 10.84 -4.75
N GLU A 42 -20.84 10.34 -5.32
CA GLU A 42 -21.69 9.32 -4.72
C GLU A 42 -21.00 7.95 -4.53
N LYS A 43 -19.88 7.71 -5.21
CA LYS A 43 -19.09 6.46 -5.12
C LYS A 43 -17.88 6.62 -4.21
N THR A 44 -17.61 7.84 -3.76
CA THR A 44 -16.50 8.12 -2.84
C THR A 44 -16.85 7.54 -1.47
N GLU A 45 -15.97 6.67 -0.98
CA GLU A 45 -16.08 6.12 0.36
C GLU A 45 -15.30 6.97 1.36
N SER A 46 -15.57 6.78 2.64
CA SER A 46 -14.84 7.46 3.70
C SER A 46 -14.76 6.64 4.97
N ILE A 47 -13.65 6.77 5.69
CA ILE A 47 -13.52 6.31 7.08
C ILE A 47 -13.34 7.52 8.00
N ARG A 48 -13.84 7.42 9.22
CA ARG A 48 -13.53 8.38 10.28
C ARG A 48 -12.25 7.94 10.99
N LEU A 49 -11.28 8.83 11.09
CA LEU A 49 -10.02 8.57 11.79
C LEU A 49 -10.24 8.70 13.29
N ASP A 50 -10.62 7.59 13.93
CA ASP A 50 -10.85 7.50 15.36
C ASP A 50 -10.19 6.24 15.97
N ALA A 51 -10.49 5.97 17.24
CA ALA A 51 -9.93 4.85 17.98
C ALA A 51 -10.25 3.48 17.33
N ASN A 52 -11.33 3.38 16.55
CA ASN A 52 -11.68 2.13 15.88
C ASN A 52 -10.66 1.73 14.82
N TYR A 53 -10.04 2.68 14.12
CA TYR A 53 -9.10 2.39 13.02
C TYR A 53 -7.64 2.45 13.42
N THR A 54 -7.34 2.90 14.65
CA THR A 54 -5.98 3.21 15.07
C THR A 54 -5.06 1.99 14.97
N ASP A 55 -5.51 0.80 15.39
CA ASP A 55 -4.70 -0.41 15.34
C ASP A 55 -4.49 -0.94 13.92
N LEU A 56 -5.49 -0.83 13.04
CA LEU A 56 -5.39 -1.15 11.63
C LEU A 56 -4.40 -0.25 10.90
N ILE A 57 -4.45 1.06 11.17
CA ILE A 57 -3.49 2.01 10.60
C ILE A 57 -2.09 1.67 11.12
N MET A 58 -1.93 1.52 12.45
CA MET A 58 -0.63 1.17 13.05
C MET A 58 -0.04 -0.13 12.47
N SER A 59 -0.83 -1.19 12.28
CA SER A 59 -0.32 -2.45 11.76
C SER A 59 0.15 -2.35 10.30
N ASN A 60 -0.54 -1.54 9.50
CA ASN A 60 -0.10 -1.21 8.15
C ASN A 60 1.20 -0.41 8.13
N PHE A 61 1.39 0.54 9.05
CA PHE A 61 2.64 1.29 9.17
C PHE A 61 3.80 0.45 9.72
N VAL A 62 3.53 -0.53 10.60
CA VAL A 62 4.52 -1.55 10.99
C VAL A 62 4.96 -2.36 9.77
N ALA A 63 4.02 -2.81 8.95
CA ALA A 63 4.34 -3.53 7.72
C ALA A 63 5.06 -2.67 6.69
N GLY A 64 4.70 -1.39 6.56
CA GLY A 64 5.39 -0.43 5.71
C GLY A 64 6.81 -0.13 6.15
N ALA A 65 7.07 -0.05 7.46
CA ALA A 65 8.43 0.05 7.97
C ALA A 65 9.25 -1.21 7.66
N LEU A 66 8.64 -2.40 7.68
CA LEU A 66 9.30 -3.63 7.24
C LEU A 66 9.55 -3.62 5.73
N TYR A 67 8.60 -3.11 4.94
CA TYR A 67 8.78 -2.97 3.50
C TYR A 67 9.97 -2.06 3.16
N SER A 68 10.03 -0.88 3.77
CA SER A 68 11.18 0.02 3.65
C SER A 68 12.49 -0.64 4.09
N TYR A 69 12.48 -1.38 5.21
CA TYR A 69 13.64 -2.13 5.68
C TYR A 69 14.12 -3.16 4.64
N LEU A 70 13.21 -3.92 4.01
CA LEU A 70 13.54 -4.89 2.96
C LEU A 70 14.17 -4.20 1.74
N LEU A 71 13.59 -3.08 1.30
CA LEU A 71 14.12 -2.29 0.18
C LEU A 71 15.51 -1.75 0.49
N HIS A 72 15.74 -1.19 1.67
CA HIS A 72 17.07 -0.70 2.07
C HIS A 72 18.10 -1.83 2.21
N GLN A 73 17.68 -3.01 2.63
CA GLN A 73 18.59 -4.14 2.76
C GLN A 73 19.07 -4.65 1.39
N GLU A 74 18.18 -4.74 0.41
CA GLU A 74 18.50 -5.22 -0.94
C GLU A 74 19.09 -4.11 -1.83
N TYR A 75 18.64 -2.87 -1.64
CA TYR A 75 19.00 -1.70 -2.44
C TYR A 75 19.51 -0.53 -1.58
N PRO A 76 20.66 -0.67 -0.91
CA PRO A 76 21.13 0.30 0.07
C PRO A 76 21.49 1.68 -0.49
N SER A 77 21.63 1.82 -1.81
CA SER A 77 21.90 3.13 -2.45
C SER A 77 20.64 3.92 -2.79
N LEU A 78 19.46 3.27 -2.83
CA LEU A 78 18.21 3.96 -3.15
C LEU A 78 17.84 4.92 -2.03
N GLN A 79 17.43 6.13 -2.41
CA GLN A 79 16.76 7.05 -1.50
C GLN A 79 15.27 6.72 -1.54
N LEU A 80 14.68 6.47 -0.38
CA LEU A 80 13.25 6.20 -0.26
C LEU A 80 12.55 7.45 0.27
N ASP A 81 11.41 7.82 -0.32
CA ASP A 81 10.46 8.65 0.40
C ASP A 81 9.71 7.78 1.40
N GLU A 82 10.24 7.75 2.62
CA GLU A 82 9.76 6.89 3.70
C GLU A 82 8.28 7.05 3.99
N ALA A 83 7.73 8.26 3.80
CA ALA A 83 6.31 8.50 4.04
C ALA A 83 5.44 7.79 3.01
N TYR A 84 5.82 7.81 1.74
CA TYR A 84 5.03 7.13 0.71
C TYR A 84 5.26 5.62 0.69
N ILE A 85 6.49 5.16 0.92
CA ILE A 85 6.79 3.71 1.00
C ILE A 85 6.15 3.09 2.25
N SER A 86 6.32 3.67 3.43
CA SER A 86 5.76 3.09 4.66
C SER A 86 4.23 3.24 4.72
N GLY A 87 3.67 4.26 4.06
CA GLY A 87 2.23 4.46 3.98
C GLY A 87 1.53 3.59 2.94
N SER A 88 2.25 3.10 1.91
CA SER A 88 1.62 2.47 0.74
C SER A 88 0.72 1.30 1.09
N LEU A 89 1.01 0.55 2.16
CA LEU A 89 0.20 -0.60 2.57
C LEU A 89 -1.19 -0.18 3.04
N PHE A 90 -1.29 0.86 3.87
CA PHE A 90 -2.61 1.33 4.31
C PHE A 90 -3.41 1.92 3.15
N ALA A 91 -2.74 2.66 2.27
CA ALA A 91 -3.38 3.23 1.10
C ALA A 91 -3.77 2.16 0.06
N GLN A 92 -3.00 1.08 -0.08
CA GLN A 92 -3.33 -0.07 -0.92
C GLN A 92 -4.54 -0.82 -0.35
N LEU A 93 -4.62 -1.00 0.98
CA LEU A 93 -5.80 -1.57 1.62
C LEU A 93 -7.07 -0.77 1.25
N LEU A 94 -7.00 0.56 1.37
CA LEU A 94 -8.13 1.43 1.02
C LEU A 94 -8.50 1.35 -0.45
N GLN A 95 -7.53 1.20 -1.35
CA GLN A 95 -7.79 1.06 -2.78
C GLN A 95 -8.43 -0.29 -3.14
N GLU A 96 -8.06 -1.37 -2.46
CA GLU A 96 -8.46 -2.72 -2.86
C GLU A 96 -9.67 -3.26 -2.10
N ASN A 97 -9.87 -2.80 -0.86
CA ASN A 97 -10.92 -3.30 0.02
C ASN A 97 -12.08 -2.32 0.12
N LEU A 98 -13.15 -2.62 -0.63
CA LEU A 98 -14.43 -1.89 -0.66
C LEU A 98 -15.22 -1.95 0.68
N GLN A 99 -14.71 -2.67 1.68
CA GLN A 99 -15.37 -2.88 2.97
C GLN A 99 -14.54 -2.36 4.14
N THR A 100 -13.52 -1.52 3.88
CA THR A 100 -12.66 -1.00 4.94
C THR A 100 -13.46 -0.16 5.95
N SER A 101 -14.50 0.54 5.50
CA SER A 101 -15.44 1.26 6.36
C SER A 101 -16.20 0.39 7.37
N ASP A 102 -16.29 -0.93 7.15
CA ASP A 102 -16.95 -1.85 8.08
C ASP A 102 -16.03 -2.38 9.19
N TYR A 103 -14.73 -2.07 9.16
CA TYR A 103 -13.74 -2.57 10.12
C TYR A 103 -14.13 -2.32 11.59
N GLN A 104 -13.76 -3.26 12.47
CA GLN A 104 -14.00 -3.15 13.92
C GLN A 104 -12.74 -3.52 14.70
N ALA A 105 -12.25 -2.64 15.57
CA ALA A 105 -11.05 -2.89 16.38
C ALA A 105 -11.13 -4.17 17.24
N SER A 106 -12.35 -4.59 17.63
CA SER A 106 -12.59 -5.75 18.48
C SER A 106 -12.35 -7.10 17.80
N THR A 107 -12.16 -7.14 16.48
CA THR A 107 -11.87 -8.36 15.73
C THR A 107 -10.39 -8.41 15.30
N PRO A 108 -9.78 -9.60 15.16
CA PRO A 108 -8.49 -9.74 14.49
C PRO A 108 -8.58 -9.53 12.97
N TRP A 109 -9.79 -9.58 12.40
CA TRP A 109 -10.00 -9.53 10.95
C TRP A 109 -10.12 -8.10 10.43
N ILE A 110 -9.52 -7.84 9.27
CA ILE A 110 -9.74 -6.62 8.49
C ILE A 110 -11.21 -6.56 8.05
N ASN A 111 -11.75 -7.69 7.57
CA ASN A 111 -13.17 -7.82 7.26
C ASN A 111 -13.92 -8.55 8.38
N PRO A 112 -14.71 -7.86 9.21
CA PRO A 112 -15.46 -8.51 10.29
C PRO A 112 -16.55 -9.45 9.76
N ASN A 113 -17.10 -9.19 8.57
CA ASN A 113 -18.12 -10.03 7.96
C ASN A 113 -17.49 -11.33 7.39
N PRO A 114 -17.86 -12.52 7.93
CA PRO A 114 -17.29 -13.79 7.47
C PRO A 114 -17.63 -14.14 6.02
N ASP A 115 -18.78 -13.70 5.49
CA ASP A 115 -19.17 -13.98 4.11
C ASP A 115 -18.31 -13.16 3.13
N ILE A 116 -18.01 -11.91 3.46
CA ILE A 116 -17.07 -11.07 2.71
C ILE A 116 -15.67 -11.66 2.78
N ARG A 117 -15.17 -12.03 3.97
CA ARG A 117 -13.87 -12.70 4.10
C ARG A 117 -13.80 -13.96 3.24
N LYS A 118 -14.85 -14.79 3.22
CA LYS A 118 -14.89 -16.01 2.40
C LYS A 118 -14.79 -15.71 0.91
N MET A 119 -15.40 -14.61 0.45
CA MET A 119 -15.28 -14.14 -0.94
C MET A 119 -13.86 -13.67 -1.25
N LEU A 120 -13.27 -12.84 -0.39
CA LEU A 120 -11.92 -12.29 -0.55
C LEU A 120 -10.80 -13.35 -0.41
N LEU A 121 -11.12 -14.51 0.17
CA LEU A 121 -10.22 -15.66 0.28
C LEU A 121 -10.66 -16.83 -0.62
N ALA A 122 -11.55 -16.61 -1.58
CA ALA A 122 -11.91 -17.64 -2.54
C ALA A 122 -10.68 -18.10 -3.35
N PRO A 123 -10.72 -19.27 -4.02
CA PRO A 123 -9.60 -19.73 -4.86
C PRO A 123 -9.10 -18.66 -5.83
N GLY A 124 -7.79 -18.41 -5.79
CA GLY A 124 -7.11 -17.38 -6.58
C GLY A 124 -7.17 -15.96 -6.01
N GLN A 125 -7.87 -15.73 -4.89
CA GLN A 125 -7.97 -14.44 -4.23
C GLN A 125 -6.93 -14.27 -3.11
N GLY A 126 -6.36 -13.08 -3.01
CA GLY A 126 -5.27 -12.74 -2.08
C GLY A 126 -5.70 -11.98 -0.82
N GLY A 127 -6.98 -12.02 -0.45
CA GLY A 127 -7.50 -11.27 0.69
C GLY A 127 -7.79 -9.79 0.38
N PRO A 128 -7.91 -8.94 1.43
CA PRO A 128 -8.34 -7.53 1.30
C PRO A 128 -7.39 -6.67 0.47
N TYR A 129 -6.11 -7.04 0.43
CA TYR A 129 -5.09 -6.35 -0.35
C TYR A 129 -5.09 -6.78 -1.82
N GLN A 130 -5.91 -7.75 -2.24
CA GLN A 130 -5.91 -8.28 -3.60
C GLN A 130 -4.50 -8.72 -4.06
N LEU A 131 -3.84 -9.54 -3.24
CA LEU A 131 -2.53 -10.14 -3.56
C LEU A 131 -2.65 -11.15 -4.72
N ASN A 132 -3.04 -10.68 -5.89
CA ASN A 132 -3.32 -11.49 -7.07
C ASN A 132 -2.04 -12.25 -7.42
N ASP A 133 -2.14 -13.57 -7.56
CA ASP A 133 -1.00 -14.47 -7.82
C ASP A 133 0.01 -14.65 -6.67
N TYR A 134 -0.33 -14.31 -5.42
CA TYR A 134 0.50 -14.69 -4.25
C TYR A 134 0.77 -16.20 -4.16
N SER A 135 -0.08 -17.00 -4.81
CA SER A 135 -0.03 -18.46 -4.88
C SER A 135 0.74 -19.01 -6.09
N LYS A 136 1.50 -18.16 -6.80
CA LYS A 136 2.29 -18.52 -7.99
C LYS A 136 3.74 -18.05 -7.85
N ARG A 137 4.64 -18.66 -8.63
CA ARG A 137 6.01 -18.16 -8.79
C ARG A 137 6.05 -16.86 -9.59
N LEU A 138 7.00 -16.01 -9.19
CA LEU A 138 7.68 -15.01 -10.01
C LEU A 138 7.97 -15.49 -11.44
N GLU A 139 7.93 -14.61 -12.45
CA GLU A 139 8.53 -14.84 -13.78
C GLU A 139 10.04 -15.20 -13.66
N HIS A 140 10.63 -15.02 -12.47
CA HIS A 140 11.97 -15.44 -12.09
C HIS A 140 12.03 -16.18 -10.72
N LYS A 141 11.12 -17.14 -10.55
CA LYS A 141 11.08 -18.21 -9.54
C LYS A 141 10.70 -17.88 -8.09
N ILE A 142 11.01 -16.71 -7.53
CA ILE A 142 10.65 -16.46 -6.12
C ILE A 142 9.15 -16.18 -6.04
N GLY A 143 8.38 -17.06 -5.41
CA GLY A 143 6.99 -16.79 -5.02
C GLY A 143 6.91 -16.29 -3.59
N MET A 144 5.74 -15.82 -3.15
CA MET A 144 5.59 -15.26 -1.80
C MET A 144 5.86 -16.30 -0.70
N ILE A 145 5.53 -17.57 -0.95
CA ILE A 145 5.79 -18.67 0.00
C ILE A 145 7.28 -18.98 0.18
N ASN A 146 8.14 -18.51 -0.74
CA ASN A 146 9.58 -18.74 -0.66
C ASN A 146 10.24 -17.85 0.40
N PHE A 147 9.63 -16.73 0.83
CA PHE A 147 10.16 -15.97 1.96
C PHE A 147 10.04 -16.81 3.22
N ALA A 148 11.20 -17.14 3.82
CA ALA A 148 11.30 -18.04 4.96
C ALA A 148 10.42 -17.58 6.13
N VAL A 149 10.22 -16.27 6.28
CA VAL A 149 9.44 -15.71 7.37
C VAL A 149 7.92 -15.81 7.20
N LEU A 150 7.43 -16.03 5.97
CA LEU A 150 6.00 -16.09 5.66
C LEU A 150 5.45 -17.51 5.64
N GLN A 151 6.30 -18.51 5.38
CA GLN A 151 5.85 -19.87 5.05
C GLN A 151 4.96 -20.49 6.12
N LYS A 152 5.27 -20.29 7.41
CA LYS A 152 4.44 -20.79 8.52
C LYS A 152 3.04 -20.19 8.55
N SER A 153 2.92 -18.89 8.29
CA SER A 153 1.66 -18.14 8.36
C SER A 153 0.79 -18.30 7.12
N LEU A 154 1.41 -18.51 5.96
CA LEU A 154 0.69 -18.87 4.75
C LEU A 154 0.23 -20.33 4.77
N GLY A 155 0.90 -21.20 5.54
CA GLY A 155 0.45 -22.58 5.76
C GLY A 155 0.48 -23.46 4.51
N TYR A 156 1.25 -23.07 3.50
CA TYR A 156 1.43 -23.82 2.25
C TYR A 156 2.87 -24.31 2.11
N ALA A 157 3.04 -25.38 1.33
CA ALA A 157 4.34 -25.85 0.88
C ALA A 157 4.73 -25.18 -0.45
N ILE A 158 6.02 -25.15 -0.77
CA ILE A 158 6.50 -24.62 -2.05
C ILE A 158 5.98 -25.49 -3.22
N GLU A 159 5.80 -26.79 -3.01
CA GLU A 159 5.24 -27.67 -4.04
C GLU A 159 3.74 -27.40 -4.30
N ASP A 160 2.99 -26.91 -3.32
CA ASP A 160 1.59 -26.50 -3.53
C ASP A 160 1.53 -25.32 -4.53
N GLN A 161 2.47 -24.38 -4.44
CA GLN A 161 2.62 -23.27 -5.37
C GLN A 161 2.99 -23.79 -6.77
N ASP A 162 4.03 -24.63 -6.86
CA ASP A 162 4.61 -25.08 -8.13
C ASP A 162 3.69 -26.00 -8.93
N SER A 163 2.88 -26.80 -8.24
CA SER A 163 1.86 -27.65 -8.85
C SER A 163 0.55 -26.90 -9.18
N GLY A 164 0.48 -25.61 -8.85
CA GLY A 164 -0.73 -24.78 -8.97
C GLY A 164 -1.86 -25.21 -8.02
N VAL A 165 -1.61 -26.11 -7.07
CA VAL A 165 -2.58 -26.57 -6.09
C VAL A 165 -3.01 -25.42 -5.18
N GLN A 166 -2.07 -24.57 -4.76
CA GLN A 166 -2.36 -23.43 -3.89
C GLN A 166 -3.40 -22.49 -4.53
N THR A 167 -3.28 -22.19 -5.82
CA THR A 167 -4.22 -21.31 -6.55
C THR A 167 -5.65 -21.86 -6.59
N ARG A 168 -5.82 -23.19 -6.46
CA ARG A 168 -7.14 -23.85 -6.45
C ARG A 168 -7.75 -23.96 -5.04
N LYS A 169 -7.00 -23.65 -3.99
CA LYS A 169 -7.44 -23.72 -2.59
C LYS A 169 -7.91 -22.34 -2.11
N THR A 170 -8.73 -22.35 -1.05
CA THR A 170 -9.08 -21.14 -0.30
C THR A 170 -7.83 -20.46 0.23
N GLY A 171 -7.77 -19.13 0.15
CA GLY A 171 -6.67 -18.37 0.73
C GLY A 171 -6.53 -18.59 2.24
N PRO A 172 -5.31 -18.51 2.80
CA PRO A 172 -5.11 -18.61 4.24
C PRO A 172 -5.89 -17.51 4.95
N ALA A 173 -6.54 -17.85 6.07
CA ALA A 173 -7.25 -16.86 6.88
C ALA A 173 -6.33 -15.72 7.36
N SER A 174 -5.03 -16.00 7.52
CA SER A 174 -4.02 -15.02 7.88
C SER A 174 -3.94 -13.85 6.90
N LEU A 175 -4.30 -14.02 5.61
CA LEU A 175 -4.31 -12.91 4.65
C LEU A 175 -5.38 -11.83 4.96
N ASP A 176 -6.41 -12.14 5.75
CA ASP A 176 -7.42 -11.18 6.24
C ASP A 176 -7.18 -10.78 7.71
N ASP A 177 -6.13 -11.28 8.36
CA ASP A 177 -5.73 -10.89 9.70
C ASP A 177 -5.08 -9.49 9.69
N LYS A 178 -5.48 -8.62 10.61
CA LYS A 178 -5.03 -7.21 10.65
C LYS A 178 -3.55 -7.04 10.99
N TYR A 179 -2.89 -8.08 11.50
CA TYR A 179 -1.48 -8.07 11.85
C TYR A 179 -0.59 -8.75 10.80
N PHE A 180 -1.04 -9.87 10.21
CA PHE A 180 -0.30 -10.57 9.15
C PHE A 180 -0.63 -10.08 7.74
N GLY A 181 -1.89 -9.79 7.41
CA GLY A 181 -2.32 -9.34 6.08
C GLY A 181 -1.48 -8.17 5.54
N PRO A 182 -1.27 -7.09 6.31
CA PRO A 182 -0.40 -6.00 5.88
C PRO A 182 1.06 -6.42 5.64
N LEU A 183 1.59 -7.35 6.44
CA LEU A 183 2.95 -7.89 6.26
C LEU A 183 3.04 -8.71 4.96
N ALA A 184 2.05 -9.56 4.67
CA ALA A 184 1.99 -10.29 3.41
C ALA A 184 1.97 -9.32 2.21
N ALA A 185 1.21 -8.22 2.31
CA ALA A 185 1.19 -7.18 1.28
C ALA A 185 2.55 -6.47 1.11
N ALA A 186 3.26 -6.19 2.21
CA ALA A 186 4.63 -5.65 2.17
C ALA A 186 5.60 -6.57 1.41
N TYR A 187 5.55 -7.88 1.69
CA TYR A 187 6.37 -8.84 0.95
C TYR A 187 5.95 -8.99 -0.51
N PHE A 188 4.66 -8.88 -0.82
CA PHE A 188 4.19 -8.90 -2.20
C PHE A 188 4.72 -7.68 -2.98
N GLN A 189 4.61 -6.47 -2.43
CA GLN A 189 5.21 -5.25 -3.01
C GLN A 189 6.74 -5.32 -3.12
N PHE A 190 7.42 -5.94 -2.14
CA PHE A 190 8.85 -6.20 -2.24
C PHE A 190 9.19 -7.18 -3.37
N ASN A 191 8.40 -8.26 -3.50
CA ASN A 191 8.56 -9.22 -4.57
C ASN A 191 8.32 -8.60 -5.95
N ASP A 192 7.46 -7.58 -6.06
CA ASP A 192 7.29 -6.82 -7.30
C ASP A 192 8.52 -5.99 -7.67
N MET A 193 9.22 -5.36 -6.72
CA MET A 193 10.51 -4.71 -7.00
C MET A 193 11.53 -5.72 -7.54
N LEU A 194 11.65 -6.88 -6.91
CA LEU A 194 12.50 -7.98 -7.39
C LEU A 194 12.09 -8.43 -8.81
N ARG A 195 10.79 -8.51 -9.08
CA ARG A 195 10.23 -8.88 -10.39
C ARG A 195 10.61 -7.87 -11.47
N ILE A 196 10.39 -6.58 -11.24
CA ILE A 196 10.72 -5.52 -12.21
C ILE A 196 12.21 -5.57 -12.50
N GLN A 197 13.06 -5.69 -11.47
CA GLN A 197 14.50 -5.80 -11.68
C GLN A 197 14.84 -7.01 -12.53
N SER A 198 14.33 -8.18 -12.18
CA SER A 198 14.70 -9.40 -12.88
C SER A 198 14.26 -9.40 -14.34
N ILE A 199 13.03 -8.97 -14.64
CA ILE A 199 12.53 -8.92 -16.02
C ILE A 199 13.34 -7.92 -16.86
N ASN A 200 13.74 -6.78 -16.27
CA ASN A 200 14.47 -5.73 -16.99
C ASN A 200 16.00 -5.92 -17.02
N GLN A 201 16.52 -7.01 -16.44
CA GLN A 201 17.89 -7.47 -16.73
C GLN A 201 17.99 -8.07 -18.14
N ASP A 202 16.90 -8.66 -18.63
CA ASP A 202 16.85 -9.19 -19.99
C ASP A 202 16.69 -8.05 -21.01
N PRO A 203 17.40 -8.08 -22.16
CA PRO A 203 17.31 -7.02 -23.17
C PRO A 203 15.90 -6.82 -23.77
N TRP A 204 15.02 -7.82 -23.66
CA TRP A 204 13.63 -7.78 -24.13
C TRP A 204 12.63 -7.40 -23.02
N GLY A 205 13.10 -7.11 -21.80
CA GLY A 205 12.25 -6.62 -20.73
C GLY A 205 11.52 -5.32 -21.12
N PRO A 206 10.30 -5.07 -20.60
CA PRO A 206 9.43 -3.99 -21.06
C PRO A 206 10.02 -2.59 -20.86
N SER A 207 10.98 -2.45 -19.94
CA SER A 207 11.68 -1.21 -19.59
C SER A 207 13.19 -1.41 -19.54
N ALA A 208 13.74 -2.45 -20.17
CA ALA A 208 15.17 -2.80 -20.10
C ALA A 208 16.08 -1.63 -20.48
N GLN A 209 15.68 -0.84 -21.47
CA GLN A 209 16.44 0.34 -21.93
C GLN A 209 16.52 1.48 -20.89
N TYR A 210 15.58 1.55 -19.93
CA TYR A 210 15.47 2.66 -18.98
C TYR A 210 15.75 2.24 -17.53
N PHE A 211 15.57 0.97 -17.20
CA PHE A 211 15.51 0.52 -15.80
C PHE A 211 16.78 0.82 -15.01
N SER A 212 17.96 0.53 -15.55
CA SER A 212 19.24 0.83 -14.88
C SER A 212 19.44 2.34 -14.63
N ALA A 213 19.09 3.18 -15.62
CA ALA A 213 19.16 4.62 -15.48
C ALA A 213 18.13 5.15 -14.45
N CYS A 214 16.95 4.55 -14.38
CA CYS A 214 15.96 4.86 -13.36
C CYS A 214 16.46 4.51 -11.95
N LEU A 215 16.99 3.29 -11.73
CA LEU A 215 17.58 2.93 -10.43
C LEU A 215 18.68 3.90 -10.01
N LYS A 216 19.53 4.31 -10.96
CA LYS A 216 20.57 5.29 -10.69
C LYS A 216 20.01 6.66 -10.31
N ALA A 217 18.94 7.11 -10.95
CA ALA A 217 18.27 8.35 -10.62
C ALA A 217 17.64 8.33 -9.21
N LEU A 218 17.12 7.18 -8.79
CA LEU A 218 16.51 6.97 -7.47
C LEU A 218 17.53 6.92 -6.32
N GLU A 219 18.83 6.93 -6.60
CA GLU A 219 19.86 7.20 -5.59
C GLU A 219 19.88 8.67 -5.14
N SER A 220 19.10 9.54 -5.80
CA SER A 220 18.81 10.91 -5.38
C SER A 220 17.42 11.01 -4.75
N SER A 221 17.28 11.92 -3.78
CA SER A 221 15.97 12.30 -3.22
C SER A 221 15.21 13.31 -4.10
N GLU A 222 15.89 13.97 -5.03
CA GLU A 222 15.27 14.92 -5.95
C GLU A 222 14.38 14.18 -6.96
N ASN A 223 13.11 14.59 -7.07
CA ASN A 223 12.12 13.98 -7.97
C ASN A 223 11.97 12.46 -7.76
N ASN A 224 12.10 11.98 -6.53
CA ASN A 224 11.92 10.57 -6.22
C ASN A 224 10.42 10.21 -6.19
N PHE A 225 10.02 9.23 -6.98
CA PHE A 225 8.66 8.69 -7.00
C PHE A 225 8.67 7.16 -7.15
N LEU A 226 9.62 6.50 -6.49
CA LEU A 226 9.71 5.04 -6.50
C LEU A 226 8.39 4.37 -6.08
N ASP A 227 7.71 4.93 -5.08
CA ASP A 227 6.38 4.50 -4.66
C ASP A 227 5.37 4.46 -5.83
N MET A 228 5.38 5.44 -6.75
CA MET A 228 4.48 5.43 -7.91
C MET A 228 4.80 4.30 -8.88
N ILE A 229 6.09 3.98 -9.06
CA ILE A 229 6.53 2.84 -9.88
C ILE A 229 6.08 1.52 -9.24
N LEU A 230 6.26 1.39 -7.93
CA LEU A 230 5.92 0.16 -7.19
C LEU A 230 4.40 -0.03 -7.08
N ASN A 231 3.64 1.04 -6.82
CA ASN A 231 2.18 1.02 -6.83
C ASN A 231 1.63 0.70 -8.22
N ALA A 232 2.20 1.26 -9.29
CA ALA A 232 1.81 0.89 -10.66
C ALA A 232 2.08 -0.58 -10.95
N THR A 233 3.22 -1.10 -10.50
CA THR A 233 3.59 -2.50 -10.70
C THR A 233 2.69 -3.44 -9.92
N TYR A 234 2.39 -3.12 -8.65
CA TYR A 234 1.49 -3.92 -7.82
C TYR A 234 0.13 -4.10 -8.49
N ASN A 235 -0.41 -3.02 -9.04
CA ASN A 235 -1.76 -2.97 -9.57
C ASN A 235 -1.88 -3.47 -11.01
N ALA A 236 -0.94 -3.09 -11.88
CA ALA A 236 -1.02 -3.31 -13.32
C ALA A 236 0.07 -4.27 -13.85
N GLY A 237 1.08 -4.57 -13.04
CA GLY A 237 2.23 -5.40 -13.41
C GLY A 237 3.36 -4.63 -14.13
N PRO A 238 4.51 -5.29 -14.34
CA PRO A 238 5.69 -4.68 -14.95
C PRO A 238 5.55 -4.37 -16.44
N TRP A 239 4.59 -5.01 -17.12
CA TRP A 239 4.36 -4.87 -18.56
C TRP A 239 3.37 -3.74 -18.94
N ALA A 240 2.65 -3.21 -17.95
CA ALA A 240 1.64 -2.18 -18.15
C ALA A 240 2.24 -0.86 -18.67
N ASP A 241 1.47 -0.12 -19.46
CA ASP A 241 1.91 1.14 -20.05
C ASP A 241 2.23 2.19 -19.00
N ILE A 242 1.45 2.25 -17.91
CA ILE A 242 1.71 3.18 -16.81
C ILE A 242 3.04 2.88 -16.10
N THR A 243 3.34 1.60 -15.82
CA THR A 243 4.59 1.16 -15.18
C THR A 243 5.81 1.53 -16.05
N LYS A 244 5.75 1.19 -17.34
CA LYS A 244 6.81 1.54 -18.32
C LYS A 244 7.03 3.05 -18.40
N THR A 245 5.94 3.82 -18.39
CA THR A 245 5.99 5.28 -18.46
C THR A 245 6.70 5.87 -17.23
N TYR A 246 6.37 5.40 -16.03
CA TYR A 246 7.04 5.89 -14.82
C TYR A 246 8.53 5.53 -14.79
N ILE A 247 8.91 4.32 -15.22
CA ILE A 247 10.32 3.93 -15.31
C ILE A 247 11.08 4.81 -16.33
N GLU A 248 10.48 5.11 -17.48
CA GLU A 248 11.06 6.02 -18.47
C GLU A 248 11.25 7.44 -17.92
N ILE A 249 10.23 8.00 -17.26
CA ILE A 249 10.31 9.34 -16.67
C ILE A 249 11.39 9.37 -15.59
N CYS A 250 11.48 8.32 -14.78
CA CYS A 250 12.47 8.18 -13.72
C CYS A 250 13.90 8.17 -14.27
N ALA A 251 14.14 7.40 -15.34
CA ALA A 251 15.42 7.36 -16.05
C ALA A 251 15.84 8.72 -16.63
N ASN A 252 14.87 9.59 -16.88
CA ASN A 252 15.06 10.93 -17.43
C ASN A 252 14.78 12.04 -16.41
N SER A 253 14.80 11.75 -15.11
CA SER A 253 14.44 12.71 -14.05
C SER A 253 15.27 14.00 -14.05
N GLN A 254 16.51 13.92 -14.54
CA GLN A 254 17.45 15.03 -14.66
C GLN A 254 17.44 15.70 -16.04
N ASN A 255 16.63 15.20 -16.98
CA ASN A 255 16.46 15.79 -18.30
C ASN A 255 15.41 16.90 -18.25
N PRO A 256 15.74 18.17 -18.56
CA PRO A 256 14.79 19.27 -18.52
C PRO A 256 13.54 19.06 -19.41
N ALA A 257 13.63 18.24 -20.46
CA ALA A 257 12.48 17.89 -21.31
C ALA A 257 11.40 17.08 -20.57
N TYR A 258 11.77 16.40 -19.47
CA TYR A 258 10.86 15.60 -18.65
C TYR A 258 10.35 16.34 -17.41
N ALA A 259 10.86 17.54 -17.12
CA ALA A 259 10.52 18.30 -15.90
C ALA A 259 9.02 18.61 -15.77
N GLN A 260 8.28 18.73 -16.88
CA GLN A 260 6.81 18.88 -16.82
C GLN A 260 6.12 17.54 -16.53
N LYS A 261 6.55 16.45 -17.18
CA LYS A 261 6.00 15.11 -16.93
C LYS A 261 6.10 14.73 -15.46
N ILE A 262 7.27 14.96 -14.85
CA ILE A 262 7.54 14.70 -13.43
C ILE A 262 6.57 15.48 -12.53
N ARG A 263 6.39 16.78 -12.80
CA ARG A 263 5.47 17.63 -12.02
C ARG A 263 4.02 17.15 -12.08
N HIS A 264 3.62 16.53 -13.19
CA HIS A 264 2.24 16.06 -13.36
C HIS A 264 1.99 14.65 -12.80
N ILE A 265 3.01 13.89 -12.36
CA ILE A 265 2.82 12.55 -11.78
C ILE A 265 1.85 12.59 -10.59
N ASN A 266 1.93 13.63 -9.76
CA ASN A 266 1.09 13.80 -8.56
C ASN A 266 0.04 14.92 -8.72
N ASP A 267 -0.34 15.26 -9.95
CA ASP A 267 -1.31 16.33 -10.18
C ASP A 267 -2.75 15.82 -10.08
N TYR A 268 -3.36 16.04 -8.91
CA TYR A 268 -4.74 15.64 -8.61
C TYR A 268 -5.80 16.49 -9.32
N GLN A 269 -5.40 17.56 -10.03
CA GLN A 269 -6.32 18.42 -10.80
C GLN A 269 -6.52 17.93 -12.23
N LEU A 270 -5.76 16.92 -12.69
CA LEU A 270 -5.90 16.37 -14.03
C LEU A 270 -6.89 15.20 -14.06
N GLY A 271 -7.91 15.30 -14.92
CA GLY A 271 -8.68 14.12 -15.32
C GLY A 271 -7.83 13.18 -16.19
N ASP A 272 -8.27 11.93 -16.33
CA ASP A 272 -7.49 10.84 -16.95
C ASP A 272 -6.89 11.20 -18.32
N SER A 273 -7.68 11.79 -19.24
CA SER A 273 -7.17 12.15 -20.57
C SER A 273 -6.11 13.25 -20.52
N ALA A 274 -6.26 14.23 -19.63
CA ALA A 274 -5.28 15.29 -19.45
C ALA A 274 -4.01 14.76 -18.77
N TYR A 275 -4.17 13.89 -17.77
CA TYR A 275 -3.06 13.21 -17.11
C TYR A 275 -2.27 12.34 -18.09
N GLN A 276 -2.97 11.54 -18.91
CA GLN A 276 -2.39 10.71 -19.95
C GLN A 276 -1.49 11.53 -20.88
N GLN A 277 -1.98 12.68 -21.36
CA GLN A 277 -1.23 13.59 -22.23
C GLN A 277 -0.06 14.27 -21.52
N SER A 278 -0.27 14.76 -20.30
CA SER A 278 0.74 15.52 -19.53
C SER A 278 1.92 14.65 -19.08
N VAL A 279 1.65 13.41 -18.67
CA VAL A 279 2.69 12.45 -18.27
C VAL A 279 3.22 11.68 -19.49
N GLY A 280 2.40 11.54 -20.53
CA GLY A 280 2.74 10.88 -21.78
C GLY A 280 2.66 9.35 -21.68
N THR A 281 1.72 8.82 -20.90
CA THR A 281 1.44 7.38 -20.85
C THR A 281 0.47 6.97 -21.97
N HIS A 282 0.50 5.70 -22.37
CA HIS A 282 -0.48 5.11 -23.28
C HIS A 282 -1.54 4.25 -22.57
N GLU A 283 -1.49 4.20 -21.23
CA GLU A 283 -2.49 3.50 -20.41
C GLU A 283 -3.90 4.01 -20.73
N SER A 284 -4.88 3.11 -20.78
CA SER A 284 -6.22 3.46 -21.26
C SER A 284 -6.89 4.50 -20.35
N THR A 285 -7.46 5.55 -20.94
CA THR A 285 -8.28 6.53 -20.19
C THR A 285 -9.48 5.83 -19.54
N GLY A 286 -9.77 6.13 -18.28
CA GLY A 286 -10.83 5.46 -17.51
C GLY A 286 -10.46 4.07 -17.01
N SER A 287 -9.25 3.58 -17.29
CA SER A 287 -8.71 2.37 -16.67
C SER A 287 -8.43 2.62 -15.20
N THR A 288 -8.66 1.61 -14.37
CA THR A 288 -8.26 1.65 -12.97
C THR A 288 -6.75 1.84 -12.80
N PHE A 289 -5.94 1.35 -13.74
CA PHE A 289 -4.47 1.42 -13.67
C PHE A 289 -3.91 2.84 -13.82
N ILE A 290 -4.64 3.76 -14.47
CA ILE A 290 -4.24 5.18 -14.50
C ILE A 290 -4.61 5.91 -13.20
N LEU A 291 -5.57 5.37 -12.44
CA LEU A 291 -6.10 5.96 -11.21
C LEU A 291 -5.35 5.47 -9.97
N TYR A 292 -5.09 4.17 -9.85
CA TYR A 292 -4.67 3.55 -8.58
C TYR A 292 -3.39 4.14 -7.99
N PRO A 293 -2.28 4.33 -8.72
CA PRO A 293 -1.08 4.95 -8.14
C PRO A 293 -1.35 6.36 -7.60
N ARG A 294 -2.19 7.14 -8.30
CA ARG A 294 -2.56 8.51 -7.92
C ARG A 294 -3.48 8.51 -6.72
N GLN A 295 -4.44 7.59 -6.67
CA GLN A 295 -5.34 7.38 -5.53
C GLN A 295 -4.55 7.03 -4.27
N ILE A 296 -3.62 6.07 -4.35
CA ILE A 296 -2.78 5.65 -3.23
C ILE A 296 -2.01 6.84 -2.66
N ARG A 297 -1.35 7.63 -3.52
CA ARG A 297 -0.62 8.81 -3.06
C ARG A 297 -1.54 9.89 -2.49
N PHE A 298 -2.70 10.11 -3.10
CA PHE A 298 -3.72 11.02 -2.59
C PHE A 298 -4.21 10.64 -1.19
N TYR A 299 -4.41 9.35 -0.89
CA TYR A 299 -4.81 8.90 0.44
C TYR A 299 -3.74 9.23 1.48
N LEU A 300 -2.47 9.07 1.11
CA LEU A 300 -1.35 9.42 1.98
C LEU A 300 -1.22 10.92 2.17
N ASP A 301 -1.41 11.72 1.12
CA ASP A 301 -1.40 13.18 1.25
C ASP A 301 -2.51 13.69 2.17
N GLN A 302 -3.72 13.11 2.10
CA GLN A 302 -4.77 13.40 3.07
C GLN A 302 -4.30 13.05 4.49
N LEU A 303 -3.82 11.81 4.70
CA LEU A 303 -3.37 11.30 6.00
C LEU A 303 -2.26 12.16 6.63
N TYR A 304 -1.40 12.73 5.78
CA TYR A 304 -0.23 13.52 6.16
C TYR A 304 -0.47 15.02 6.21
N ASN A 305 -1.71 15.48 5.99
CA ASN A 305 -2.11 16.88 5.91
C ASN A 305 -1.36 17.67 4.82
N ASN A 306 -0.96 16.99 3.74
CA ASN A 306 -0.45 17.64 2.54
C ASN A 306 -1.61 18.24 1.73
N GLU A 307 -1.32 19.18 0.83
CA GLU A 307 -2.33 19.82 0.01
C GLU A 307 -2.90 18.84 -1.02
N THR A 308 -4.22 18.62 -0.97
CA THR A 308 -4.93 17.67 -1.84
C THR A 308 -6.05 18.32 -2.66
N GLY A 309 -6.39 19.58 -2.36
CA GLY A 309 -7.61 20.24 -2.84
C GLY A 309 -8.87 19.90 -2.04
N LEU A 310 -8.82 18.94 -1.12
CA LEU A 310 -9.86 18.72 -0.11
C LEU A 310 -9.45 19.32 1.23
N ASN A 311 -10.42 19.80 2.00
CA ASN A 311 -10.18 20.26 3.36
C ASN A 311 -10.43 19.11 4.35
N THR A 312 -9.43 18.27 4.54
CA THR A 312 -9.55 17.03 5.34
C THR A 312 -8.79 17.04 6.65
N HIS A 313 -7.92 18.03 6.93
CA HIS A 313 -6.95 18.03 8.04
C HIS A 313 -7.26 17.12 9.26
N HIS A 314 -6.29 16.29 9.64
CA HIS A 314 -6.37 15.25 10.66
C HIS A 314 -5.31 15.41 11.75
N SER A 315 -5.61 14.88 12.94
CA SER A 315 -4.62 14.52 13.94
C SER A 315 -4.79 13.03 14.23
N ILE A 316 -3.71 12.27 14.12
CA ILE A 316 -3.71 10.81 14.21
C ILE A 316 -2.61 10.42 15.21
N PRO A 317 -2.89 10.53 16.51
CA PRO A 317 -1.89 10.29 17.55
C PRO A 317 -1.58 8.80 17.69
N PHE A 318 -0.32 8.44 17.43
CA PHE A 318 0.23 7.13 17.74
C PHE A 318 0.81 7.14 19.14
N ALA A 319 -0.01 6.75 20.12
CA ALA A 319 0.49 6.45 21.45
C ALA A 319 1.47 5.28 21.39
N LEU A 320 2.65 5.42 22.03
CA LEU A 320 3.73 4.45 21.87
C LEU A 320 3.44 3.10 22.52
N GLU A 321 2.67 3.05 23.61
CA GLU A 321 2.31 1.79 24.24
C GLU A 321 1.38 0.94 23.35
N PRO A 322 0.26 1.45 22.80
CA PRO A 322 -0.51 0.75 21.76
C PRO A 322 0.33 0.35 20.55
N LEU A 323 1.19 1.25 20.04
CA LEU A 323 2.04 0.95 18.89
C LEU A 323 3.00 -0.21 19.16
N LYS A 324 3.57 -0.30 20.37
CA LYS A 324 4.39 -1.44 20.79
C LYS A 324 3.62 -2.76 20.78
N GLN A 325 2.37 -2.76 21.25
CA GLN A 325 1.55 -3.98 21.24
C GLN A 325 1.22 -4.39 19.80
N VAL A 326 0.84 -3.44 18.94
CA VAL A 326 0.59 -3.70 17.51
C VAL A 326 1.85 -4.21 16.81
N PHE A 327 3.01 -3.60 17.07
CA PHE A 327 4.31 -4.08 16.58
C PHE A 327 4.54 -5.54 16.98
N ALA A 328 4.41 -5.85 18.27
CA ALA A 328 4.62 -7.21 18.76
C ALA A 328 3.64 -8.22 18.17
N SER A 329 2.35 -7.85 18.05
CA SER A 329 1.33 -8.67 17.41
C SER A 329 1.67 -8.95 15.95
N SER A 330 1.98 -7.92 15.16
CA SER A 330 2.44 -8.05 13.77
C SER A 330 3.66 -8.94 13.64
N LEU A 331 4.77 -8.63 14.30
CA LEU A 331 6.01 -9.39 14.13
C LEU A 331 5.89 -10.83 14.64
N SER A 332 5.03 -11.10 15.62
CA SER A 332 4.77 -12.48 16.09
C SER A 332 4.01 -13.36 15.11
N THR A 333 3.48 -12.79 14.02
CA THR A 333 2.92 -13.54 12.89
C THR A 333 3.99 -13.98 11.88
N LEU A 334 5.25 -13.59 12.06
CA LEU A 334 6.36 -14.05 11.23
C LEU A 334 7.10 -15.19 11.94
N ALA A 335 7.66 -16.11 11.15
CA ALA A 335 8.42 -17.23 11.66
C ALA A 335 9.89 -17.15 11.26
N TYR A 336 10.75 -17.90 11.95
CA TYR A 336 12.17 -17.99 11.62
C TYR A 336 12.75 -19.32 12.09
N VAL A 337 13.88 -19.72 11.52
CA VAL A 337 14.64 -20.88 12.01
C VAL A 337 15.52 -20.40 13.15
N ASN A 338 15.22 -20.82 14.37
CA ASN A 338 15.96 -20.40 15.55
C ASN A 338 17.35 -21.05 15.60
N LYS A 339 18.17 -20.65 16.59
CA LYS A 339 19.53 -21.19 16.80
C LYS A 339 19.61 -22.70 17.02
N ASN A 340 18.49 -23.35 17.38
CA ASN A 340 18.39 -24.80 17.56
C ASN A 340 17.91 -25.51 16.28
N GLY A 341 17.71 -24.78 15.17
CA GLY A 341 17.18 -25.30 13.92
C GLY A 341 15.66 -25.48 13.90
N ALA A 342 14.93 -25.03 14.92
CA ALA A 342 13.48 -25.15 14.97
C ALA A 342 12.82 -23.97 14.24
N TYR A 343 11.85 -24.26 13.37
CA TYR A 343 11.07 -23.24 12.68
C TYR A 343 9.87 -22.81 13.51
N GLU A 344 9.95 -21.65 14.14
CA GLU A 344 8.95 -21.16 15.11
C GLU A 344 8.58 -19.69 14.86
N PHE A 345 7.43 -19.27 15.40
CA PHE A 345 7.03 -17.87 15.35
C PHE A 345 7.94 -17.01 16.22
N ILE A 346 8.20 -15.78 15.78
CA ILE A 346 8.87 -14.76 16.58
C ILE A 346 8.06 -14.55 17.88
N SER A 347 8.73 -14.56 19.03
CA SER A 347 8.03 -14.32 20.28
C SER A 347 7.59 -12.86 20.40
N ALA A 348 6.37 -12.63 20.89
CA ALA A 348 5.89 -11.28 21.19
C ALA A 348 6.76 -10.57 22.25
N GLN A 349 7.47 -11.33 23.10
CA GLN A 349 8.40 -10.74 24.07
C GLN A 349 9.63 -10.15 23.38
N ASP A 350 10.24 -10.87 22.45
CA ASP A 350 11.42 -10.38 21.71
C ASP A 350 11.07 -9.15 20.88
N ALA A 351 9.91 -9.16 20.22
CA ALA A 351 9.42 -8.02 19.47
C ALA A 351 9.18 -6.79 20.37
N ARG A 352 8.58 -6.96 21.56
CA ARG A 352 8.42 -5.85 22.53
C ARG A 352 9.77 -5.32 23.01
N GLN A 353 10.74 -6.20 23.28
CA GLN A 353 12.07 -5.80 23.74
C GLN A 353 12.83 -5.01 22.66
N ALA A 354 12.71 -5.43 21.39
CA ALA A 354 13.30 -4.71 20.26
C ALA A 354 12.70 -3.30 20.09
N PHE A 355 11.38 -3.18 20.26
CA PHE A 355 10.67 -1.89 20.25
C PHE A 355 11.08 -0.98 21.40
N GLU A 356 11.14 -1.49 22.63
CA GLU A 356 11.58 -0.71 23.79
C GLU A 356 13.03 -0.23 23.64
N SER A 357 13.93 -1.10 23.17
CA SER A 357 15.31 -0.72 22.88
C SER A 357 15.38 0.41 21.84
N ALA A 358 14.54 0.37 20.81
CA ALA A 358 14.46 1.42 19.80
C ALA A 358 13.92 2.73 20.39
N ARG A 359 12.85 2.68 21.18
CA ARG A 359 12.28 3.84 21.88
C ARG A 359 13.31 4.53 22.77
N GLU A 360 14.07 3.76 23.55
CA GLU A 360 15.12 4.28 24.43
C GLU A 360 16.25 4.93 23.65
N SER A 361 16.69 4.31 22.54
CA SER A 361 17.73 4.87 21.67
C SER A 361 17.34 6.19 21.00
N LEU A 362 16.03 6.42 20.81
CA LEU A 362 15.46 7.65 20.26
C LEU A 362 15.01 8.64 21.34
N HIS A 363 15.26 8.33 22.62
CA HIS A 363 14.89 9.17 23.77
C HIS A 363 13.40 9.52 23.85
N LEU A 364 12.53 8.63 23.38
CA LEU A 364 11.08 8.82 23.43
C LEU A 364 10.51 8.36 24.77
N SER A 365 9.55 9.11 25.32
CA SER A 365 8.90 8.75 26.59
C SER A 365 7.87 7.65 26.39
N VAL A 366 7.70 6.75 27.37
CA VAL A 366 6.73 5.64 27.32
C VAL A 366 5.29 6.14 27.10
N ASN A 367 4.94 7.29 27.70
CA ASN A 367 3.60 7.88 27.60
C ASN A 367 3.46 8.87 26.43
N GLN A 368 4.46 8.95 25.54
CA GLN A 368 4.42 9.85 24.40
C GLN A 368 3.41 9.37 23.37
N ALA A 369 2.81 10.31 22.65
CA ALA A 369 2.12 10.07 21.40
C ALA A 369 2.77 10.92 20.31
N LEU A 370 2.90 10.36 19.12
CA LEU A 370 3.43 11.02 17.93
C LEU A 370 2.31 11.11 16.89
N ASP A 371 2.05 12.28 16.35
CA ASP A 371 1.01 12.50 15.35
C ASP A 371 1.52 12.16 13.95
N LEU A 372 0.90 11.16 13.31
CA LEU A 372 1.21 10.76 11.94
C LEU A 372 0.96 11.90 10.93
N GLY A 373 0.00 12.80 11.22
CA GLY A 373 -0.29 13.98 10.41
C GLY A 373 0.78 15.07 10.50
N ASN A 374 1.67 15.01 11.49
CA ASN A 374 2.78 15.95 11.64
C ASN A 374 4.06 15.40 10.97
N ALA A 375 4.66 16.17 10.06
CA ALA A 375 5.81 15.69 9.29
C ALA A 375 7.04 15.32 10.14
N GLN A 376 7.30 16.02 11.24
CA GLN A 376 8.47 15.75 12.09
C GLN A 376 8.22 14.55 13.00
N GLU A 377 7.02 14.44 13.58
CA GLU A 377 6.64 13.32 14.43
C GLU A 377 6.46 12.03 13.62
N ARG A 378 5.93 12.12 12.40
CA ARG A 378 5.88 11.01 11.43
C ARG A 378 7.26 10.43 11.13
N LYS A 379 8.28 11.28 10.94
CA LYS A 379 9.67 10.80 10.78
C LYS A 379 10.17 10.04 12.01
N LEU A 380 9.77 10.46 13.22
CA LEU A 380 10.11 9.74 14.46
C LEU A 380 9.39 8.40 14.56
N ILE A 381 8.13 8.30 14.11
CA ILE A 381 7.39 7.03 14.02
C ILE A 381 8.15 6.03 13.13
N PHE A 382 8.55 6.45 11.92
CA PHE A 382 9.28 5.58 11.00
C PHE A 382 10.65 5.19 11.56
N SER A 383 11.39 6.14 12.13
CA SER A 383 12.69 5.87 12.76
C SER A 383 12.57 4.84 13.88
N LEU A 384 11.51 4.95 14.70
CA LEU A 384 11.22 4.01 15.79
C LEU A 384 10.94 2.60 15.26
N LEU A 385 10.04 2.47 14.30
CA LEU A 385 9.65 1.18 13.73
C LEU A 385 10.82 0.50 13.00
N GLN A 386 11.56 1.23 12.17
CA GLN A 386 12.72 0.68 11.46
C GLN A 386 13.84 0.26 12.42
N THR A 387 14.12 1.07 13.45
CA THR A 387 15.11 0.71 14.48
C THR A 387 14.66 -0.52 15.26
N ALA A 388 13.37 -0.64 15.58
CA ALA A 388 12.81 -1.82 16.25
C ALA A 388 12.95 -3.09 15.38
N ILE A 389 12.66 -3.01 14.08
CA ILE A 389 12.82 -4.12 13.12
C ILE A 389 14.28 -4.55 13.05
N ARG A 390 15.20 -3.58 12.93
CA ARG A 390 16.64 -3.84 12.91
C ARG A 390 17.12 -4.49 14.21
N ASN A 391 16.68 -3.99 15.37
CA ASN A 391 17.01 -4.57 16.67
C ASN A 391 16.51 -6.02 16.78
N LEU A 392 15.30 -6.30 16.30
CA LEU A 392 14.73 -7.65 16.29
C LEU A 392 15.51 -8.59 15.37
N SER A 393 15.85 -8.13 14.15
CA SER A 393 16.69 -8.86 13.20
C SER A 393 18.03 -9.24 13.83
N LEU A 394 18.70 -8.29 14.49
CA LEU A 394 19.98 -8.54 15.17
C LEU A 394 19.85 -9.47 16.37
N ALA A 395 18.83 -9.30 17.22
CA ALA A 395 18.64 -10.10 18.42
C ALA A 395 18.36 -11.57 18.11
N LEU A 396 17.61 -11.84 17.04
CA LEU A 396 17.21 -13.19 16.64
C LEU A 396 18.07 -13.77 15.51
N ASN A 397 19.01 -12.99 14.97
CA ASN A 397 19.80 -13.31 13.78
C ASN A 397 18.91 -13.69 12.58
N ILE A 398 17.86 -12.89 12.34
CA ILE A 398 16.89 -13.09 11.26
C ILE A 398 17.27 -12.20 10.09
N ASN A 399 17.36 -12.78 8.89
CA ASN A 399 17.29 -12.04 7.64
C ASN A 399 15.84 -12.03 7.14
N PHE A 400 15.17 -10.88 7.23
CA PHE A 400 13.77 -10.76 6.80
C PHE A 400 13.57 -10.94 5.29
N ALA A 401 14.60 -10.75 4.47
CA ALA A 401 14.56 -10.98 3.03
C ALA A 401 14.98 -12.41 2.63
N GLU A 402 15.28 -13.29 3.59
CA GLU A 402 15.73 -14.64 3.30
C GLU A 402 14.65 -15.45 2.56
N VAL A 403 15.06 -16.05 1.44
CA VAL A 403 14.24 -16.96 0.65
C VAL A 403 14.77 -18.39 0.75
N THR A 404 13.87 -19.34 0.64
CA THR A 404 14.16 -20.77 0.69
C THR A 404 13.41 -21.53 -0.41
N GLU A 405 14.01 -22.62 -0.87
CA GLU A 405 13.37 -23.64 -1.73
C GLU A 405 13.01 -24.91 -0.94
N ARG A 406 13.11 -24.86 0.40
CA ARG A 406 12.77 -25.96 1.31
C ARG A 406 11.44 -25.68 2.01
N ASN A 407 10.68 -26.73 2.30
CA ASN A 407 9.52 -26.62 3.20
C ASN A 407 9.99 -26.61 4.65
N LEU A 408 9.97 -25.44 5.28
CA LEU A 408 10.29 -25.31 6.71
C LEU A 408 9.14 -25.80 7.61
N ASN A 409 7.93 -25.95 7.05
CA ASN A 409 6.76 -26.48 7.75
C ASN A 409 6.77 -28.02 7.93
N SER A 410 7.75 -28.72 7.36
CA SER A 410 7.80 -30.19 7.32
C SER A 410 8.51 -30.86 8.49
#